data_AF-A0A353LSL0-F1
#
_entry.id   AF-A0A353LSL0-F1
#
_cell.length_a   1.000
_cell.length_b   1.000
_cell.length_c   1.000
_cell.angle_alpha   90.00
_cell.angle_beta   90.00
_cell.angle_gamma   90.00
#
_symmetry.space_group_name_H-M   'P 1'
#
loop_
_entity.id
_entity.type
_entity.pdbx_description
1 polymer ?
#
loop_
_entity_poly.entity_id
_entity_poly.type
_entity_poly.pdbx_seq_one_letter_code
_entity_poly.pdbx_strand_id
1 'polypeptide(L)' 'PVVRLKAPQTGETTIRDQVLGDITFANDQLDDLILLRSDGTPTYMLSVVVDDHDMGITHVIRGDDHLTNAARQAH' A
#
# COMPACT_ATOMS: atom_id res chain seq x y z
N PRO A 1 18.05 -5.40 -11.33
CA PRO A 1 17.74 -4.40 -10.26
C PRO A 1 16.22 -4.33 -10.10
N VAL A 2 15.69 -4.04 -8.92
CA VAL A 2 14.25 -3.85 -8.69
C VAL A 2 13.94 -2.37 -8.47
N VAL A 3 12.69 -1.96 -8.73
CA VAL A 3 12.20 -0.62 -8.35
C VAL A 3 11.43 -0.74 -7.04
N ARG A 4 11.71 0.15 -6.10
CA ARG A 4 11.04 0.19 -4.80
C ARG A 4 10.37 1.53 -4.56
N LEU A 5 9.27 1.51 -3.81
CA LEU A 5 8.65 2.70 -3.24
C LEU A 5 9.63 3.31 -2.24
N LYS A 6 9.80 4.63 -2.24
CA LYS A 6 10.57 5.35 -1.23
C LYS A 6 9.60 5.86 -0.16
N ALA A 7 9.28 5.03 0.82
CA ALA A 7 8.33 5.39 1.87
C ALA A 7 9.01 6.21 2.99
N PRO A 8 8.25 7.03 3.75
CA PRO A 8 8.74 7.61 5.00
C PRO A 8 9.26 6.53 5.95
N GLN A 9 10.41 6.76 6.59
CA GLN A 9 11.04 5.79 7.50
C GLN A 9 10.82 6.13 8.99
N THR A 10 10.19 7.28 9.27
CA THR A 10 9.97 7.80 10.63
C THR A 10 8.60 8.45 10.71
N GLY A 11 8.06 8.58 11.92
CA GLY A 11 6.71 9.09 12.15
C GLY A 11 5.67 7.99 12.00
N GLU A 12 4.47 8.37 11.64
CA GLU A 12 3.31 7.47 11.62
C GLU A 12 2.50 7.64 10.33
N THR A 13 1.82 6.57 9.93
CA THR A 13 0.84 6.55 8.84
C THR A 13 -0.48 6.07 9.40
N THR A 14 -1.53 6.88 9.26
CA THR A 14 -2.90 6.54 9.69
C THR A 14 -3.77 6.22 8.48
N ILE A 15 -4.40 5.05 8.49
CA ILE A 15 -5.46 4.68 7.56
C ILE A 15 -6.82 4.87 8.23
N ARG A 16 -7.80 5.36 7.47
CA ARG A 16 -9.19 5.56 7.92
C ARG A 16 -10.06 4.44 7.38
N ASP A 17 -10.07 3.32 8.08
CA ASP A 17 -10.87 2.16 7.71
C ASP A 17 -12.34 2.36 8.09
N GLN A 18 -13.28 1.97 7.23
CA GLN A 18 -14.72 2.20 7.47
C GLN A 18 -15.33 1.22 8.49
N VAL A 19 -14.66 0.10 8.79
CA VAL A 19 -15.12 -0.92 9.73
C VAL A 19 -14.37 -0.82 11.05
N LEU A 20 -13.04 -0.72 10.99
CA LEU A 20 -12.14 -0.71 12.15
C LEU A 20 -11.84 0.70 12.68
N GLY A 21 -12.20 1.74 11.93
CA GLY A 21 -11.89 3.13 12.27
C GLY A 21 -10.47 3.54 11.93
N ASP A 22 -9.94 4.52 12.65
CA ASP A 22 -8.58 5.02 12.45
C ASP A 22 -7.55 4.02 13.00
N ILE A 23 -6.63 3.58 12.14
CA ILE A 23 -5.55 2.66 12.51
C ILE A 23 -4.21 3.30 12.14
N THR A 24 -3.31 3.37 13.10
CA THR A 24 -2.01 4.03 12.96
C THR A 24 -0.88 3.01 13.00
N PHE A 25 0.04 3.14 12.04
CA PHE A 25 1.27 2.34 11.94
C PHE A 25 2.47 3.24 12.13
N ALA A 26 3.47 2.77 12.90
CA ALA A 26 4.77 3.42 12.92
C ALA A 26 5.48 3.17 11.59
N ASN A 27 6.04 4.22 10.98
CA ASN A 27 6.63 4.15 9.65
C ASN A 27 7.89 3.27 9.61
N ASP A 28 8.56 3.07 10.73
CA ASP A 28 9.70 2.15 10.86
C ASP A 28 9.29 0.65 10.76
N GLN A 29 7.99 0.35 10.81
CA GLN A 29 7.43 -0.99 10.58
C GLN A 29 6.99 -1.20 9.12
N LEU A 30 7.07 -0.16 8.27
CA LEU A 30 6.62 -0.17 6.89
C LEU A 30 7.82 -0.12 5.93
N ASP A 31 8.25 -1.28 5.45
CA ASP A 31 9.33 -1.37 4.46
C ASP A 31 8.96 -0.81 3.07
N ASP A 32 10.00 -0.43 2.33
CA ASP A 32 9.96 -0.05 0.93
C ASP A 32 9.53 -1.22 0.03
N LEU A 33 8.26 -1.17 -0.40
CA LEU A 33 7.64 -2.15 -1.29
C LEU A 33 8.37 -2.25 -2.63
N ILE A 34 8.51 -3.47 -3.14
CA ILE A 34 8.93 -3.68 -4.54
C ILE A 34 7.74 -3.34 -5.44
N LEU A 35 7.94 -2.39 -6.35
CA LEU A 35 6.98 -1.95 -7.35
C LEU A 35 7.15 -2.72 -8.67
N LEU A 36 8.39 -2.79 -9.15
CA LEU A 36 8.76 -3.55 -10.35
C LEU A 36 9.81 -4.60 -10.01
N ARG A 37 9.57 -5.83 -10.48
CA ARG A 37 10.57 -6.91 -10.46
C ARG A 37 11.70 -6.61 -11.45
N SER A 38 12.79 -7.38 -11.35
CA SER A 38 13.96 -7.18 -12.22
C SER A 38 13.71 -7.45 -13.69
N ASP A 39 12.65 -8.18 -14.02
CA ASP A 39 12.17 -8.44 -15.37
C ASP A 39 11.21 -7.35 -15.89
N GLY A 40 10.97 -6.28 -15.12
CA GLY A 40 10.08 -5.19 -15.48
C GLY A 40 8.60 -5.45 -15.19
N THR A 41 8.22 -6.63 -14.68
CA THR A 41 6.82 -6.94 -14.35
C THR A 41 6.39 -6.24 -13.06
N PRO A 42 5.18 -5.65 -13.02
CA PRO A 42 4.65 -5.04 -11.81
C PRO A 42 4.32 -6.10 -10.75
N THR A 43 4.54 -5.76 -9.49
CA THR A 43 4.06 -6.58 -8.37
C THR A 43 2.57 -6.35 -8.16
N TYR A 44 1.91 -7.28 -7.46
CA TYR A 44 0.52 -7.11 -7.02
C TYR A 44 0.31 -5.75 -6.33
N MET A 45 1.26 -5.34 -5.47
CA MET A 45 1.17 -4.09 -4.71
C MET A 45 1.08 -2.83 -5.57
N LEU A 46 1.72 -2.83 -6.74
CA LEU A 46 1.60 -1.74 -7.71
C LEU A 46 0.36 -1.92 -8.59
N SER A 47 0.16 -3.13 -9.12
CA SER A 47 -0.92 -3.41 -10.08
C SER A 47 -2.28 -3.04 -9.54
N VAL A 48 -2.62 -3.43 -8.31
CA VAL A 48 -3.96 -3.16 -7.77
C VAL A 48 -4.26 -1.67 -7.62
N VAL A 49 -3.26 -0.86 -7.25
CA VAL A 49 -3.46 0.59 -7.06
C VAL A 49 -3.66 1.28 -8.41
N VAL A 50 -2.90 0.87 -9.42
CA VAL A 50 -3.02 1.41 -10.79
C VAL A 50 -4.35 0.98 -11.41
N ASP A 51 -4.72 -0.30 -11.29
CA ASP A 51 -5.98 -0.81 -11.84
C ASP A 51 -7.19 -0.18 -11.14
N ASP A 52 -7.16 -0.02 -9.81
CA ASP A 52 -8.23 0.65 -9.06
C ASP A 52 -8.42 2.11 -9.50
N HIS A 53 -7.31 2.83 -9.75
CA HIS A 53 -7.35 4.18 -10.31
C HIS A 53 -7.96 4.19 -11.72
N ASP A 54 -7.48 3.32 -12.60
CA ASP A 54 -7.89 3.28 -14.01
C ASP A 54 -9.35 2.84 -14.18
N MET A 55 -9.84 1.98 -13.28
CA MET A 55 -11.23 1.53 -13.24
C MET A 55 -12.16 2.46 -12.45
N GLY A 56 -11.63 3.51 -11.80
CA GLY A 56 -12.42 4.44 -11.00
C GLY A 56 -13.07 3.81 -9.76
N ILE A 57 -12.36 2.87 -9.12
CA ILE A 57 -12.82 2.24 -7.88
C ILE A 57 -12.91 3.28 -6.77
N THR A 58 -14.04 3.29 -6.07
CA THR A 58 -14.32 4.29 -5.01
C THR A 58 -14.20 3.73 -3.60
N HIS A 59 -14.40 2.42 -3.44
CA HIS A 59 -14.37 1.73 -2.15
C HIS A 59 -13.69 0.38 -2.33
N VAL A 60 -12.60 0.15 -1.59
CA VAL A 60 -11.87 -1.12 -1.59
C VAL A 60 -12.31 -1.93 -0.37
N ILE A 61 -12.94 -3.08 -0.61
CA ILE A 61 -13.39 -4.01 0.44
C ILE A 61 -12.54 -5.28 0.32
N ARG A 62 -11.83 -5.65 1.38
CA ARG A 62 -10.91 -6.79 1.43
C ARG A 62 -10.74 -7.32 2.86
N GLY A 63 -10.08 -8.45 3.01
CA GLY A 63 -9.78 -9.05 4.32
C GLY A 63 -8.83 -8.19 5.17
N ASP A 64 -8.87 -8.39 6.48
CA ASP A 64 -8.02 -7.72 7.46
C ASP A 64 -6.53 -8.11 7.34
N ASP A 65 -6.23 -9.24 6.72
CA ASP A 65 -4.89 -9.64 6.31
C ASP A 65 -4.22 -8.62 5.35
N HIS A 66 -5.00 -7.77 4.68
CA HIS A 66 -4.50 -6.70 3.83
C HIS A 66 -4.36 -5.33 4.54
N LEU A 67 -4.51 -5.25 5.86
CA LEU A 67 -4.47 -3.98 6.57
C LEU A 67 -3.11 -3.26 6.46
N THR A 68 -2.01 -3.99 6.65
CA THR A 68 -0.66 -3.46 6.45
C THR A 68 -0.42 -3.03 5.01
N ASN A 69 -1.04 -3.72 4.04
CA ASN A 69 -0.97 -3.32 2.64
C ASN A 69 -1.67 -1.98 2.41
N ALA A 70 -2.78 -1.70 3.12
CA ALA A 70 -3.46 -0.41 3.02
C ALA A 70 -2.56 0.72 3.49
N ALA A 71 -1.87 0.53 4.62
CA ALA A 71 -0.91 1.52 5.13
C ALA A 71 0.22 1.79 4.12
N ARG A 72 0.77 0.74 3.51
CA ARG A 72 1.84 0.88 2.52
C ARG A 72 1.37 1.49 1.18
N GLN A 73 0.08 1.43 0.88
CA GLN A 73 -0.56 1.99 -0.31
C GLN A 73 -1.13 3.40 -0.09
N ALA A 74 -0.97 3.96 1.11
CA ALA A 74 -1.52 5.28 1.47
C ALA A 74 -0.67 6.47 1.00
N HIS A 75 0.47 6.20 0.33
CA HIS A 75 1.44 7.21 -0.12
C HIS A 75 1.30 7.58 -1.59
#